data_AF-A0A655BQ56-F1
#
_entry.id   AF-A0A655BQ56-F1
#
_cell.length_a   1.000
_cell.length_b   1.000
_cell.length_c   1.000
_cell.angle_alpha   90.00
_cell.angle_beta   90.00
_cell.angle_gamma   90.00
#
_symmetry.space_group_name_H-M   'P 1'
#
loop_
_entity.id
_entity.type
_entity.pdbx_description
1 polymer ?
#
loop_
_entity_poly.entity_id
_entity_poly.type
_entity_poly.pdbx_seq_one_letter_code
_entity_poly.pdbx_strand_id
1 'polypeptide(L)'
;MTRDMRFYNVSGITESDLDEAEIRIKMAENRDFHKWFALWGPWHKVLERIAPEEWREMMAKRDECIETDEYQSRVNAELEDLRIADDSDAERTTEVQMDAERAIGIKIMEEINQTLFTEIMENILLKKELSSLMSAYWR
;
A
#
# COMPACT_ATOMS: atom_id res chain seq x y z
N MET A 1 -24.17 3.89 0.23
CA MET A 1 -25.57 4.18 -0.11
C MET A 1 -25.60 5.43 -0.97
N THR A 2 -26.03 5.33 -2.22
CA THR A 2 -26.19 6.46 -3.13
C THR A 2 -27.69 6.77 -3.26
N ARG A 3 -28.05 8.06 -3.27
CA ARG A 3 -29.42 8.51 -3.59
C ARG A 3 -29.55 8.65 -5.10
N ASP A 4 -30.79 8.53 -5.59
CA ASP A 4 -31.07 8.68 -7.02
C ASP A 4 -30.68 10.09 -7.52
N MET A 5 -29.95 10.15 -8.63
CA MET A 5 -29.35 11.37 -9.14
C MET A 5 -30.08 11.88 -10.39
N ARG A 6 -30.72 13.03 -10.26
CA ARG A 6 -31.57 13.64 -11.29
C ARG A 6 -30.84 14.04 -12.59
N PHE A 7 -29.53 14.25 -12.54
CA PHE A 7 -28.74 14.85 -13.65
C PHE A 7 -27.68 13.91 -14.24
N TYR A 8 -27.90 12.60 -14.15
CA TYR A 8 -27.00 11.62 -14.77
C TYR A 8 -26.79 11.88 -16.28
N ASN A 9 -27.84 12.28 -16.98
CA ASN A 9 -27.86 12.52 -18.43
C ASN A 9 -27.05 13.70 -18.96
N VAL A 10 -26.53 14.60 -18.10
CA VAL A 10 -25.67 15.73 -18.49
C VAL A 10 -24.22 15.55 -18.07
N SER A 11 -23.88 14.41 -17.48
CA SER A 11 -22.54 14.11 -16.97
C SER A 11 -21.52 13.76 -18.06
N GLY A 12 -21.99 13.42 -19.26
CA GLY A 12 -21.13 12.89 -20.34
C GLY A 12 -20.74 11.42 -20.15
N ILE A 13 -21.23 10.74 -19.11
CA ILE A 13 -21.04 9.30 -18.90
C ILE A 13 -21.99 8.54 -19.81
N THR A 14 -21.45 7.61 -20.59
CA THR A 14 -22.21 6.71 -21.45
C THR A 14 -22.46 5.37 -20.76
N GLU A 15 -23.42 4.60 -21.26
CA GLU A 15 -23.65 3.22 -20.77
C GLU A 15 -22.39 2.34 -20.94
N SER A 16 -21.63 2.54 -22.02
CA SER A 16 -20.38 1.81 -22.24
C SER A 16 -19.33 2.12 -21.18
N ASP A 17 -19.29 3.38 -20.69
CA ASP A 17 -18.36 3.76 -19.62
C ASP A 17 -18.72 3.07 -18.30
N LEU A 18 -20.03 2.90 -18.03
CA LEU A 18 -20.50 2.16 -16.86
C LEU A 18 -20.13 0.68 -16.93
N ASP A 19 -20.39 0.04 -18.07
CA ASP A 19 -20.06 -1.37 -18.29
C ASP A 19 -18.56 -1.62 -18.12
N GLU A 20 -17.72 -0.77 -18.71
CA GLU A 20 -16.26 -0.88 -18.57
C GLU A 20 -15.81 -0.64 -17.12
N ALA A 21 -16.35 0.39 -16.47
CA ALA A 21 -16.01 0.71 -15.09
C ALA A 21 -16.38 -0.41 -14.12
N GLU A 22 -17.55 -1.02 -14.30
CA GLU A 22 -18.01 -2.15 -13.49
C GLU A 22 -17.03 -3.33 -13.58
N ILE A 23 -16.65 -3.73 -14.80
CA ILE A 23 -15.71 -4.84 -15.02
C ILE A 23 -14.37 -4.53 -14.37
N ARG A 24 -13.83 -3.33 -14.61
CA ARG A 24 -12.53 -2.90 -14.07
C ARG A 24 -12.50 -2.90 -12.56
N ILE A 25 -13.55 -2.38 -11.91
CA ILE A 25 -13.62 -2.32 -10.45
C ILE A 25 -13.74 -3.72 -9.85
N LYS A 26 -14.61 -4.59 -10.40
CA LYS A 26 -14.75 -5.97 -9.90
C LYS A 26 -13.44 -6.75 -9.99
N MET A 27 -12.72 -6.61 -11.11
CA MET A 27 -11.41 -7.23 -11.29
C MET A 27 -10.36 -6.67 -10.32
N ALA A 28 -10.33 -5.35 -10.13
CA ALA A 28 -9.42 -4.70 -9.20
C ALA A 28 -9.73 -5.11 -7.75
N GLU A 29 -11.00 -5.16 -7.35
CA GLU A 29 -11.38 -5.56 -6.00
C GLU A 29 -10.98 -7.01 -5.70
N ASN A 30 -11.22 -7.94 -6.62
CA ASN A 30 -10.78 -9.33 -6.44
C ASN A 30 -9.26 -9.50 -6.32
N ARG A 31 -8.46 -8.60 -6.92
CA ARG A 31 -7.00 -8.71 -6.94
C ARG A 31 -6.32 -7.90 -5.84
N ASP A 32 -6.78 -6.68 -5.63
CA ASP A 32 -6.05 -5.64 -4.90
C ASP A 32 -6.71 -5.30 -3.55
N PHE A 33 -7.97 -5.67 -3.32
CA PHE A 33 -8.70 -5.30 -2.10
C PHE A 33 -8.00 -5.79 -0.83
N HIS A 34 -7.45 -7.01 -0.85
CA HIS A 34 -6.73 -7.58 0.30
C HIS A 34 -5.57 -6.69 0.75
N LYS A 35 -4.73 -6.26 -0.21
CA LYS A 35 -3.59 -5.38 0.06
C LYS A 35 -4.05 -3.98 0.44
N TRP A 36 -5.07 -3.47 -0.25
CA TRP A 36 -5.65 -2.15 0.01
C TRP A 36 -6.24 -2.05 1.42
N PHE A 37 -6.97 -3.07 1.88
CA PHE A 37 -7.60 -3.09 3.19
C PHE A 37 -6.55 -3.13 4.32
N ALA A 38 -5.45 -3.87 4.13
CA ALA A 38 -4.33 -3.89 5.07
C ALA A 38 -3.77 -2.48 5.34
N LEU A 39 -3.71 -1.62 4.32
CA LEU A 39 -3.22 -0.24 4.42
C LEU A 39 -4.30 0.79 4.81
N TRP A 40 -5.55 0.38 4.99
CA TRP A 40 -6.65 1.31 5.17
C TRP A 40 -6.65 1.92 6.59
N GLY A 41 -6.46 3.23 6.69
CA GLY A 41 -6.31 3.94 7.97
C GLY A 41 -7.43 3.69 9.00
N PRO A 42 -8.73 3.66 8.63
CA PRO A 42 -9.79 3.29 9.56
C PRO A 42 -9.64 1.89 10.14
N TRP A 43 -9.11 0.92 9.38
CA TRP A 43 -8.84 -0.42 9.87
C TRP A 43 -7.72 -0.41 10.93
N HIS A 44 -6.67 0.38 10.74
CA HIS A 44 -5.62 0.57 11.75
C HIS A 44 -6.18 1.10 13.08
N LYS A 45 -7.13 2.05 13.01
CA LYS A 45 -7.82 2.55 14.22
C LYS A 45 -8.69 1.52 14.92
N VAL A 46 -9.19 0.53 14.19
CA VAL A 46 -9.86 -0.62 14.79
C VAL A 46 -8.83 -1.54 15.45
N LEU A 47 -7.71 -1.85 14.79
CA LEU A 47 -6.62 -2.68 15.34
C LEU A 47 -6.08 -2.14 16.66
N GLU A 48 -5.83 -0.82 16.74
CA GLU A 48 -5.41 -0.12 17.96
C GLU A 48 -6.36 -0.38 19.15
N ARG A 49 -7.63 -0.70 18.90
CA ARG A 49 -8.66 -0.89 19.93
C ARG A 49 -8.96 -2.35 20.22
N ILE A 50 -8.94 -3.21 19.20
CA ILE A 50 -9.34 -4.63 19.34
C ILE A 50 -8.16 -5.57 19.60
N ALA A 51 -6.95 -5.15 19.23
CA ALA A 51 -5.71 -5.91 19.36
C ALA A 51 -4.53 -4.96 19.68
N PRO A 52 -4.60 -4.23 20.82
CA PRO A 52 -3.63 -3.18 21.15
C PRO A 52 -2.20 -3.72 21.36
N GLU A 53 -2.05 -4.94 21.87
CA GLU A 53 -0.73 -5.56 22.09
C GLU A 53 -0.08 -5.92 20.75
N GLU A 54 -0.79 -6.66 19.90
CA GLU A 54 -0.28 -7.04 18.58
C GLU A 54 0.02 -5.83 17.71
N TRP A 55 -0.80 -4.77 17.82
CA TRP A 55 -0.54 -3.51 17.12
C TRP A 55 0.75 -2.85 17.59
N ARG A 56 0.99 -2.78 18.91
CA ARG A 56 2.23 -2.21 19.46
C ARG A 56 3.46 -3.01 19.08
N GLU A 57 3.38 -4.34 19.13
CA GLU A 57 4.48 -5.23 18.72
C GLU A 57 4.81 -5.05 17.24
N MET A 58 3.81 -5.01 16.37
CA MET A 58 4.02 -4.80 14.93
C MET A 58 4.62 -3.41 14.64
N MET A 59 4.15 -2.36 15.32
CA MET A 59 4.72 -1.02 15.18
C MET A 59 6.17 -0.96 15.67
N ALA A 60 6.50 -1.63 16.77
CA ALA A 60 7.88 -1.75 17.24
C ALA A 60 8.76 -2.50 16.23
N LYS A 61 8.26 -3.59 15.64
CA LYS A 61 8.96 -4.32 14.57
C LYS A 61 9.18 -3.43 13.34
N ARG A 62 8.19 -2.61 12.98
CA ARG A 62 8.33 -1.65 11.88
C ARG A 62 9.44 -0.64 12.18
N ASP A 63 9.44 -0.05 13.37
CA ASP A 63 10.45 0.94 13.75
C ASP A 63 11.85 0.28 13.81
N GLU A 64 11.96 -0.95 14.32
CA GLU A 64 13.20 -1.74 14.27
C GLU A 64 13.70 -1.96 12.84
N CYS A 65 12.82 -2.36 11.91
CA CYS A 65 13.18 -2.54 10.48
C CYS A 65 13.70 -1.24 9.84
N ILE A 66 13.20 -0.07 10.28
CA ILE A 66 13.59 1.24 9.74
C ILE A 66 14.91 1.71 10.36
N GLU A 67 15.09 1.48 11.66
CA GLU A 67 16.26 1.91 12.41
C GLU A 67 17.48 0.99 12.20
N THR A 68 17.27 -0.26 11.81
CA THR A 68 18.36 -1.20 11.50
C THR A 68 18.97 -0.97 10.11
N ASP A 69 20.20 -1.48 9.94
CA ASP A 69 20.94 -1.46 8.69
C ASP A 69 20.20 -2.16 7.53
N GLU A 70 19.14 -2.93 7.79
CA GLU A 70 18.36 -3.62 6.75
C GLU A 70 17.70 -2.62 5.79
N TYR A 71 17.02 -1.60 6.31
CA TYR A 71 16.38 -0.58 5.45
C TYR A 71 17.42 0.17 4.61
N GLN A 72 18.47 0.67 5.25
CA GLN A 72 19.51 1.40 4.54
C GLN A 72 20.29 0.52 3.56
N SER A 73 20.53 -0.75 3.90
CA SER A 73 21.19 -1.71 2.99
C SER A 73 20.34 -1.99 1.76
N ARG A 74 19.01 -2.09 1.90
CA ARG A 74 18.09 -2.25 0.75
C ARG A 74 18.06 -1.00 -0.12
N VAL A 75 18.04 0.20 0.49
CA VAL A 75 18.13 1.48 -0.24
C VAL A 75 19.42 1.54 -1.05
N ASN A 76 20.56 1.24 -0.42
CA ASN A 76 21.86 1.26 -1.08
C ASN A 76 21.95 0.25 -2.23
N ALA A 77 21.39 -0.97 -2.06
CA ALA A 77 21.37 -1.98 -3.11
C ALA A 77 20.57 -1.53 -4.35
N GLU A 78 19.37 -0.95 -4.17
CA GLU A 78 18.60 -0.43 -5.32
C GLU A 78 19.27 0.78 -5.98
N LEU A 79 19.98 1.62 -5.22
CA LEU A 79 20.75 2.74 -5.77
C LEU A 79 21.93 2.26 -6.63
N GLU A 80 22.64 1.23 -6.18
CA GLU A 80 23.73 0.61 -6.95
C GLU A 80 23.21 0.04 -8.27
N ASP A 81 22.04 -0.62 -8.26
CA ASP A 81 21.40 -1.18 -9.44
C ASP A 81 21.00 -0.09 -10.46
N LEU A 82 20.62 1.10 -10.00
CA LEU A 82 20.26 2.23 -10.86
C LEU A 82 21.47 2.94 -11.46
N ARG A 83 22.71 2.63 -11.01
CA ARG A 83 23.98 3.18 -11.53
C ARG A 83 23.94 4.69 -11.76
N ILE A 84 23.50 5.45 -10.76
CA ILE A 84 23.29 6.92 -10.89
C ILE A 84 24.61 7.72 -11.09
N ALA A 85 25.78 7.08 -11.14
CA ALA A 85 27.07 7.75 -11.28
C ALA A 85 27.73 7.53 -12.65
N ASP A 86 27.53 8.49 -13.59
CA ASP A 86 28.55 8.94 -14.56
C ASP A 86 28.14 10.28 -15.25
N ASP A 87 27.60 11.26 -14.50
CA ASP A 87 27.42 12.63 -15.02
C ASP A 87 28.55 13.55 -14.50
N SER A 88 29.08 14.38 -15.38
CA SER A 88 30.26 15.23 -15.15
C SER A 88 30.00 16.47 -14.29
N ASP A 89 28.72 16.79 -14.06
CA ASP A 89 28.29 17.89 -13.22
C ASP A 89 28.05 17.42 -11.77
N ALA A 90 28.95 17.82 -10.88
CA ALA A 90 28.96 17.42 -9.47
C ALA A 90 27.72 17.90 -8.70
N GLU A 91 27.12 19.05 -9.06
CA GLU A 91 25.95 19.58 -8.36
C GLU A 91 24.69 18.82 -8.80
N ARG A 92 24.57 18.58 -10.12
CA ARG A 92 23.47 17.81 -10.70
C ARG A 92 23.45 16.36 -10.23
N THR A 93 24.61 15.73 -10.14
CA THR A 93 24.73 14.36 -9.60
C THR A 93 24.30 14.27 -8.14
N THR A 94 24.58 15.29 -7.32
CA THR A 94 24.14 15.29 -5.92
C THR A 94 22.62 15.42 -5.77
N GLU A 95 21.97 16.30 -6.53
CA GLU A 95 20.51 16.47 -6.48
C GLU A 95 19.77 15.21 -6.96
N VAL A 96 20.20 14.65 -8.10
CA VAL A 96 19.60 13.42 -8.66
C VAL A 96 19.76 12.24 -7.70
N GLN A 97 20.91 12.13 -7.04
CA GLN A 97 21.16 11.09 -6.04
C GLN A 97 20.24 11.24 -4.83
N MET A 98 20.06 12.45 -4.30
CA MET A 98 19.17 12.70 -3.15
C MET A 98 17.70 12.40 -3.47
N ASP A 99 17.23 12.78 -4.67
CA ASP A 99 15.86 12.48 -5.11
C ASP A 99 15.65 10.97 -5.29
N ALA A 100 16.63 10.27 -5.85
CA ALA A 100 16.60 8.82 -6.00
C ALA A 100 16.59 8.10 -4.64
N GLU A 101 17.48 8.50 -3.72
CA GLU A 101 17.51 7.99 -2.34
C GLU A 101 16.16 8.15 -1.66
N ARG A 102 15.53 9.33 -1.81
CA ARG A 102 14.21 9.60 -1.24
C ARG A 102 13.14 8.71 -1.86
N ALA A 103 13.10 8.59 -3.18
CA ALA A 103 12.08 7.81 -3.89
C ALA A 103 12.18 6.31 -3.55
N ILE A 104 13.40 5.77 -3.54
CA ILE A 104 13.69 4.38 -3.19
C ILE A 104 13.38 4.12 -1.72
N GLY A 105 13.76 5.05 -0.83
CA GLY A 105 13.41 4.96 0.58
C GLY A 105 11.90 4.88 0.81
N ILE A 106 11.12 5.75 0.16
CA ILE A 106 9.65 5.72 0.23
C ILE A 106 9.11 4.38 -0.28
N LYS A 107 9.59 3.89 -1.42
CA LYS A 107 9.18 2.60 -1.99
C LYS A 107 9.45 1.45 -1.01
N ILE A 108 10.65 1.35 -0.46
CA ILE A 108 11.02 0.30 0.49
C ILE A 108 10.18 0.39 1.77
N MET A 109 9.92 1.61 2.25
CA MET A 109 9.04 1.85 3.39
C MET A 109 7.62 1.35 3.13
N GLU A 110 7.06 1.63 1.94
CA GLU A 110 5.74 1.16 1.52
C GLU A 110 5.68 -0.37 1.44
N GLU A 111 6.74 -1.02 0.95
CA GLU A 111 6.84 -2.49 0.89
C GLU A 111 6.90 -3.14 2.29
N ILE A 112 7.69 -2.56 3.20
CA ILE A 112 7.78 -3.01 4.60
C ILE A 112 6.41 -2.87 5.26
N ASN A 113 5.79 -1.69 5.13
CA ASN A 113 4.45 -1.43 5.67
C ASN A 113 3.43 -2.41 5.09
N GLN A 114 3.40 -2.61 3.77
CA GLN A 114 2.48 -3.54 3.14
C GLN A 114 2.63 -4.94 3.72
N THR A 115 3.86 -5.42 3.91
CA THR A 115 4.12 -6.76 4.45
C THR A 115 3.60 -6.87 5.89
N LEU A 116 4.06 -5.98 6.78
CA LEU A 116 3.72 -6.01 8.20
C LEU A 116 2.21 -5.81 8.45
N PHE A 117 1.58 -4.87 7.74
CA PHE A 117 0.14 -4.63 7.88
C PHE A 117 -0.71 -5.77 7.32
N THR A 118 -0.23 -6.47 6.29
CA THR A 118 -0.93 -7.65 5.76
C THR A 118 -0.85 -8.80 6.76
N GLU A 119 0.33 -9.07 7.32
CA GLU A 119 0.54 -10.12 8.32
C GLU A 119 -0.36 -9.93 9.56
N ILE A 120 -0.38 -8.73 10.15
CA ILE A 120 -1.23 -8.47 11.33
C ILE A 120 -2.72 -8.57 11.00
N MET A 121 -3.14 -8.06 9.84
CA MET A 121 -4.53 -8.17 9.40
C MET A 121 -4.95 -9.63 9.27
N GLU A 122 -4.18 -10.46 8.57
CA GLU A 122 -4.48 -11.89 8.39
C GLU A 122 -4.57 -12.62 9.74
N ASN A 123 -3.61 -12.35 10.64
CA ASN A 123 -3.59 -12.94 11.98
C ASN A 123 -4.85 -12.58 12.79
N ILE A 124 -5.27 -11.31 12.76
CA ILE A 124 -6.47 -10.86 13.48
C ILE A 124 -7.75 -11.41 12.84
N LEU A 125 -7.84 -11.44 11.51
CA LEU A 125 -8.99 -12.02 10.80
C LEU A 125 -9.12 -13.52 11.08
N LEU A 126 -8.01 -14.26 11.11
CA LEU A 126 -7.99 -15.68 11.48
C LEU A 126 -8.47 -15.89 12.93
N LYS A 127 -7.94 -15.13 13.88
CA LYS A 127 -8.37 -15.18 15.30
C LYS A 127 -9.86 -14.88 15.49
N LYS A 128 -10.48 -14.14 14.58
CA LYS A 128 -11.90 -13.76 14.61
C LYS A 128 -12.80 -14.61 13.72
N GLU A 129 -12.24 -15.60 13.01
CA GLU A 129 -12.95 -16.43 12.03
C GLU A 129 -13.56 -15.60 10.87
N LEU A 130 -12.93 -14.49 10.50
CA LEU A 130 -13.39 -13.57 9.45
C LEU A 130 -12.58 -13.65 8.15
N SER A 131 -11.59 -14.53 8.06
CA SER A 131 -10.71 -14.65 6.88
C SER A 131 -11.46 -14.96 5.58
N SER A 132 -12.60 -15.66 5.66
CA SER A 132 -13.43 -15.95 4.47
C SER A 132 -14.02 -14.70 3.82
N LEU A 133 -14.15 -13.59 4.57
CA LEU A 133 -14.66 -12.33 4.03
C LEU A 133 -13.70 -11.63 3.07
N MET A 134 -12.42 -12.03 3.07
CA MET A 134 -11.39 -11.45 2.19
C MET A 134 -11.15 -12.26 0.91
N SER A 135 -11.92 -13.33 0.68
CA SER A 135 -11.85 -14.09 -0.57
C SER A 135 -12.40 -13.29 -1.75
N ALA A 136 -12.01 -13.65 -2.98
CA ALA A 136 -12.55 -13.05 -4.20
C ALA A 136 -14.09 -13.07 -4.18
N TYR A 137 -14.69 -11.88 -4.12
CA TYR A 137 -16.12 -11.71 -3.93
C TYR A 137 -16.88 -11.71 -5.26
N TRP A 138 -16.30 -11.07 -6.27
CA TRP A 138 -16.91 -10.98 -7.59
C TRP A 138 -16.63 -12.25 -8.40
N ARG A 139 -17.61 -12.68 -9.19
CA ARG A 139 -17.50 -13.82 -10.13
C ARG A 139 -17.82 -13.35 -11.54
#